data_AF-A0A3D4K9Q6-F1
#
_entry.id   AF-A0A3D4K9Q6-F1
#
_cell.length_a   1.000
_cell.length_b   1.000
_cell.length_c   1.000
_cell.angle_alpha   90.00
_cell.angle_beta   90.00
_cell.angle_gamma   90.00
#
_symmetry.space_group_name_H-M   'P 1'
#
loop_
_entity.id
_entity.type
_entity.pdbx_description
1 polymer ?
#
loop_
_entity_poly.entity_id
_entity_poly.type
_entity_poly.pdbx_seq_one_letter_code
_entity_poly.pdbx_strand_id
1 'polypeptide(L)'
;MKTSLSEFSEILKRVSLRLYDRKEVASLNGKKWLKWLTLRDPNGFNWKDKGEILTLYPYMPEDKVDVKKREVIHLIRALKTWLEK
;
A
#
# COMPACT_ATOMS: atom_id res chain seq x y z
N MET A 1 4.89 17.61 -2.23
CA MET A 1 5.48 16.26 -1.98
C MET A 1 4.47 15.12 -2.22
N LYS A 2 3.41 15.34 -3.04
CA LYS A 2 2.28 14.42 -3.29
C LYS A 2 2.60 13.14 -4.09
N THR A 3 3.74 13.12 -4.75
CA THR A 3 4.01 12.15 -5.81
C THR A 3 4.37 10.77 -5.25
N SER A 4 5.22 10.70 -4.22
CA SER A 4 5.87 9.44 -3.81
C SER A 4 4.92 8.39 -3.21
N LEU A 5 3.94 8.77 -2.38
CA LEU A 5 3.02 7.82 -1.76
C LEU A 5 1.91 7.38 -2.72
N SER A 6 1.46 8.28 -3.59
CA SER A 6 0.49 7.98 -4.64
C SER A 6 1.10 7.01 -5.66
N GLU A 7 2.33 7.28 -6.10
CA GLU A 7 3.13 6.38 -6.95
C GLU A 7 3.35 5.03 -6.28
N PHE A 8 3.68 5.01 -4.99
CA PHE A 8 3.85 3.76 -4.25
C PHE A 8 2.56 2.93 -4.22
N SER A 9 1.41 3.57 -3.97
CA SER A 9 0.10 2.92 -3.98
C SER A 9 -0.25 2.36 -5.37
N GLU A 10 0.06 3.10 -6.44
CA GLU A 10 -0.14 2.62 -7.81
C GLU A 10 0.79 1.44 -8.16
N ILE A 11 2.08 1.53 -7.80
CA ILE A 11 3.04 0.44 -7.99
C ILE A 11 2.57 -0.82 -7.25
N LEU A 12 2.16 -0.67 -5.99
CA LEU A 12 1.64 -1.78 -5.19
C LEU A 12 0.40 -2.41 -5.86
N LYS A 13 -0.50 -1.59 -6.40
CA LYS A 13 -1.68 -2.06 -7.13
C LYS A 13 -1.31 -2.82 -8.41
N ARG A 14 -0.36 -2.30 -9.20
CA ARG A 14 0.14 -2.92 -10.43
C ARG A 14 0.83 -4.26 -10.15
N VAL A 15 1.66 -4.32 -9.11
CA VAL A 15 2.32 -5.56 -8.65
C VAL A 15 1.25 -6.60 -8.30
N SER A 16 0.25 -6.25 -7.49
CA SER A 16 -0.80 -7.21 -7.14
C SER A 16 -1.64 -7.67 -8.33
N LEU A 17 -1.92 -6.78 -9.30
CA LEU A 17 -2.62 -7.16 -10.54
C LEU A 17 -1.78 -8.08 -11.46
N ARG A 18 -0.45 -8.09 -11.29
CA ARG A 18 0.46 -8.99 -12.01
C ARG A 18 0.61 -10.35 -11.32
N LEU A 19 0.55 -10.36 -9.99
CA LEU A 19 0.74 -11.58 -9.18
C LEU A 19 -0.56 -12.36 -8.95
N TYR A 20 -1.72 -11.72 -9.03
CA TYR A 20 -3.02 -12.34 -8.71
C TYR A 20 -4.04 -12.07 -9.81
N ASP A 21 -5.11 -12.87 -9.82
CA ASP A 21 -6.19 -12.70 -10.79
C ASP A 21 -6.85 -11.32 -10.68
N ARG A 22 -7.11 -10.72 -11.85
CA ARG A 22 -7.76 -9.40 -11.93
C ARG A 22 -9.08 -9.35 -11.16
N LYS A 23 -9.84 -10.45 -11.16
CA LYS A 23 -11.14 -10.57 -10.47
C LYS A 23 -11.00 -10.42 -8.94
N GLU A 24 -9.85 -10.81 -8.38
CA GLU A 24 -9.58 -10.68 -6.95
C GLU A 24 -9.17 -9.25 -6.57
N VAL A 25 -8.43 -8.56 -7.45
CA VAL A 25 -7.74 -7.31 -7.09
C VAL A 25 -8.45 -6.06 -7.60
N ALA A 26 -9.05 -6.08 -8.79
CA ALA A 26 -9.48 -4.86 -9.49
C ALA A 26 -10.57 -4.07 -8.75
N SER A 27 -11.45 -4.75 -8.01
CA SER A 27 -12.52 -4.11 -7.24
C SER A 27 -12.09 -3.62 -5.86
N LEU A 28 -10.89 -3.98 -5.40
CA LEU A 28 -10.41 -3.67 -4.05
C LEU A 28 -9.91 -2.23 -3.95
N ASN A 29 -10.54 -1.44 -3.10
CA ASN A 29 -10.13 -0.07 -2.78
C ASN A 29 -10.20 0.18 -1.27
N GLY A 30 -9.53 1.25 -0.81
CA GLY A 30 -9.58 1.70 0.59
C GLY A 30 -9.28 0.58 1.59
N LYS A 31 -10.11 0.44 2.63
CA LYS A 31 -9.94 -0.57 3.68
C LYS A 31 -9.99 -2.02 3.18
N LYS A 32 -10.80 -2.31 2.15
CA LYS A 32 -10.88 -3.66 1.56
C LYS A 32 -9.55 -4.06 0.92
N TRP A 33 -8.89 -3.09 0.26
CA TRP A 33 -7.56 -3.26 -0.30
C TRP A 33 -6.51 -3.54 0.77
N LEU A 34 -6.45 -2.73 1.83
CA LEU A 34 -5.46 -2.93 2.91
C LEU A 34 -5.66 -4.25 3.68
N LYS A 35 -6.92 -4.66 3.88
CA LYS A 35 -7.24 -5.96 4.47
C LYS A 35 -6.75 -7.11 3.59
N TRP A 36 -6.99 -7.03 2.29
CA TRP A 36 -6.54 -8.04 1.35
C TRP A 36 -5.01 -8.12 1.29
N LEU A 37 -4.31 -6.97 1.26
CA LEU A 37 -2.84 -6.95 1.32
C LEU A 37 -2.31 -7.64 2.57
N THR A 38 -2.92 -7.39 3.74
CA THR A 38 -2.52 -8.06 5.00
C THR A 38 -2.68 -9.58 4.95
N LEU A 39 -3.72 -10.06 4.26
CA LEU A 39 -3.99 -11.49 4.11
C LEU A 39 -3.07 -12.17 3.08
N ARG A 40 -2.63 -11.41 2.08
CA ARG A 40 -1.81 -11.93 0.96
C ARG A 40 -0.32 -11.68 1.14
N ASP A 41 0.08 -10.76 2.01
CA ASP A 41 1.47 -10.49 2.30
C ASP A 41 2.10 -11.73 2.95
N PRO A 42 3.03 -12.40 2.26
CA PRO A 42 3.58 -13.65 2.75
C PRO A 42 4.50 -13.44 3.97
N ASN A 43 4.92 -12.21 4.26
CA ASN A 43 5.73 -11.85 5.42
C ASN A 43 4.89 -11.36 6.61
N GLY A 44 3.56 -11.33 6.46
CA GLY A 44 2.65 -10.93 7.53
C GLY A 44 2.72 -9.45 7.89
N PHE A 45 3.17 -8.59 6.97
CA PHE A 45 3.14 -7.15 7.23
C PHE A 45 1.70 -6.66 7.38
N ASN A 46 1.42 -5.95 8.49
CA ASN A 46 0.09 -5.44 8.80
C ASN A 46 -0.26 -4.20 7.97
N TRP A 47 -0.63 -4.39 6.71
CA TRP A 47 -1.06 -3.33 5.79
C TRP A 47 -2.35 -2.63 6.23
N LYS A 48 -3.24 -3.36 6.91
CA LYS A 48 -4.52 -2.83 7.40
C LYS A 48 -4.30 -1.61 8.30
N ASP A 49 -3.37 -1.71 9.24
CA ASP A 49 -3.14 -0.65 10.21
C ASP A 49 -1.97 0.26 9.80
N LYS A 50 -0.90 -0.28 9.21
CA LYS A 50 0.29 0.51 8.83
C LYS A 50 0.19 1.17 7.46
N GLY A 51 -0.74 0.71 6.62
CA GLY A 51 -0.92 1.19 5.23
C GLY A 51 -2.05 2.20 5.06
N GLU A 52 -2.71 2.64 6.15
CA GLU A 52 -3.86 3.55 6.08
C GLU A 52 -3.55 4.82 5.28
N ILE A 53 -2.33 5.33 5.43
CA ILE A 53 -1.86 6.50 4.70
C ILE A 53 -1.98 6.34 3.19
N LEU A 54 -1.77 5.14 2.61
CA LEU A 54 -1.88 4.90 1.16
C LEU A 54 -3.29 5.14 0.61
N THR A 55 -4.30 5.13 1.47
CA THR A 55 -5.71 5.33 1.10
C THR A 55 -6.20 6.74 1.43
N LEU A 56 -5.66 7.37 2.46
CA LEU A 56 -6.03 8.72 2.88
C LEU A 56 -5.28 9.80 2.10
N TYR A 57 -4.04 9.51 1.70
CA TYR A 57 -3.13 10.46 1.09
C TYR A 57 -3.69 11.25 -0.11
N PRO A 58 -4.43 10.63 -1.06
CA PRO A 58 -5.01 11.37 -2.20
C PRO A 58 -5.99 12.47 -1.80
N TYR A 59 -6.55 12.38 -0.58
CA TYR A 59 -7.58 13.28 -0.07
C TYR A 59 -7.08 14.18 1.07
N MET A 60 -5.82 14.05 1.49
CA MET A 60 -5.26 14.86 2.58
C MET A 60 -4.76 16.22 2.08
N PRO A 61 -5.10 17.33 2.78
CA PRO A 61 -4.47 18.63 2.58
C PRO A 61 -2.96 18.55 2.82
N GLU A 62 -2.15 19.22 1.98
CA GLU A 62 -0.68 19.10 2.02
C GLU A 62 -0.05 19.53 3.35
N ASP A 63 -0.69 20.48 4.02
CA ASP A 63 -0.34 20.99 5.35
C ASP A 63 -0.62 20.00 6.48
N LYS A 64 -1.45 18.98 6.23
CA LYS A 64 -1.82 17.95 7.23
C LYS A 64 -1.13 16.61 7.03
N VAL A 65 -0.30 16.48 6.00
CA VAL A 65 0.47 15.27 5.73
C VAL A 65 1.69 15.23 6.67
N ASP A 66 1.48 14.77 7.90
CA ASP A 66 2.58 14.39 8.82
C ASP A 66 2.90 12.91 8.68
N VAL A 67 3.50 12.54 7.54
CA VAL A 67 3.96 11.16 7.33
C VAL A 67 5.42 11.07 7.72
N LYS A 68 5.71 10.26 8.74
CA LYS A 68 7.09 10.09 9.19
C LYS A 68 7.85 9.31 8.14
N LYS A 69 9.04 9.79 7.74
CA LYS A 69 9.95 9.10 6.80
C LYS A 69 10.15 7.61 7.15
N ARG A 70 10.15 7.28 8.46
CA ARG A 70 10.24 5.90 8.97
C ARG A 70 9.06 5.01 8.54
N GLU A 71 7.85 5.55 8.49
CA GLU A 71 6.65 4.81 8.08
C GLU A 71 6.73 4.45 6.59
N VAL A 72 7.13 5.41 5.75
CA VAL A 72 7.34 5.17 4.31
C VAL A 72 8.41 4.10 4.07
N ILE A 73 9.51 4.14 4.82
CA ILE A 73 10.57 3.12 4.74
C ILE A 73 10.03 1.73 5.09
N HIS A 74 9.14 1.61 6.08
CA HIS A 74 8.53 0.33 6.44
C HIS A 74 7.63 -0.21 5.31
N LEU A 75 6.87 0.65 4.63
CA LEU A 75 6.05 0.27 3.49
C LEU A 75 6.90 -0.24 2.31
N ILE A 76 7.98 0.49 1.98
CA ILE A 76 8.91 0.11 0.91
C ILE A 76 9.59 -1.23 1.24
N ARG A 77 10.04 -1.42 2.49
CA ARG A 77 10.64 -2.68 2.92
C ARG A 77 9.65 -3.84 2.81
N ALA A 78 8.42 -3.66 3.27
CA ALA A 78 7.39 -4.69 3.18
C ALA A 78 7.15 -5.14 1.73
N LEU A 79 7.03 -4.18 0.78
CA LEU A 79 6.87 -4.51 -0.63
C LEU A 79 8.09 -5.24 -1.21
N LYS A 80 9.31 -4.81 -0.88
CA LYS A 80 10.52 -5.51 -1.33
C LYS A 80 10.56 -6.95 -0.83
N THR A 81 10.30 -7.15 0.46
CA THR A 81 10.29 -8.49 1.05
C THR A 81 9.15 -9.36 0.50
N TRP A 82 8.03 -8.77 0.08
CA TRP A 82 7.00 -9.50 -0.66
C TRP A 82 7.55 -10.00 -1.99
N LEU A 83 8.21 -9.15 -2.77
CA LEU A 83 8.74 -9.48 -4.10
C LEU A 83 9.94 -10.45 -4.10
N GLU A 84 10.67 -10.54 -2.99
CA GLU A 84 11.84 -11.42 -2.83
C GLU A 84 11.48 -12.85 -2.40
N LYS A 85 10.19 -13.20 -2.34
CA LYS A 85 9.70 -14.54 -2.00
C LYS A 85 9.37 -15.42 -3.20
#